data_AF-A0A1A1YQI2-F1
#
_entry.id   AF-A0A1A1YQI2-F1
#
_cell.length_a   1.000
_cell.length_b   1.000
_cell.length_c   1.000
_cell.angle_alpha   90.00
_cell.angle_beta   90.00
_cell.angle_gamma   90.00
#
_symmetry.space_group_name_H-M   'P 1'
#
loop_
_entity.id
_entity.type
_entity.pdbx_description
1 polymer ?
#
loop_
_entity_poly.entity_id
_entity_poly.type
_entity_poly.pdbx_seq_one_letter_code
_entity_poly.pdbx_strand_id
1 'polypeptide(L)'
;MTGSERWQAPTPTTDGRQPRRHPEDTVERRITWWQRALRWIAWLAFLGLAVYHSQSVYFSPLEWLALIAAIAISIWCMAKPLGGPKYELREPTHLLGAFVSRTSWGLVLFGGLLTLGGIAGSMAAIYDVSTGRATVSEVFTDIGVFIEGWLAEMIAPTYDAELENTHAYALFILLIPGLLLLFINLVPFFKGGMEFQVHPDGLVSVRSGEDWAPLLEYEYATVAADGTTITFTPPPGGPPTVVLPQDRVFSRQYGVRLQAKVSAEFFRRLLAGRGFNVDSESATSSSFTATRP
;
A
#
# COMPACT_ATOMS: atom_id res chain seq x y z
N MET A 1 -47.41 -4.78 43.09
CA MET A 1 -46.45 -5.16 42.03
C MET A 1 -46.50 -4.05 40.99
N THR A 2 -45.72 -2.98 41.14
CA THR A 2 -44.33 -2.78 40.64
C THR A 2 -44.24 -2.86 39.11
N GLY A 3 -43.98 -1.72 38.47
CA GLY A 3 -43.70 -1.66 37.03
C GLY A 3 -43.77 -0.25 36.44
N SER A 4 -43.14 0.72 37.09
CA SER A 4 -42.87 2.03 36.49
C SER A 4 -41.77 1.89 35.43
N GLU A 5 -42.11 1.50 34.21
CA GLU A 5 -41.23 1.76 33.08
C GLU A 5 -41.43 3.23 32.66
N ARG A 6 -40.72 4.11 33.36
CA ARG A 6 -40.40 5.44 32.82
C ARG A 6 -39.72 5.20 31.49
N TRP A 7 -40.39 5.57 30.41
CA TRP A 7 -39.73 5.81 29.14
C TRP A 7 -38.53 6.73 29.40
N GLN A 8 -37.32 6.17 29.28
CA GLN A 8 -36.09 6.94 29.28
C GLN A 8 -35.88 7.43 27.86
N ALA A 9 -36.00 8.75 27.68
CA ALA A 9 -35.47 9.39 26.49
C ALA A 9 -33.98 9.01 26.34
N PRO A 10 -33.48 8.76 25.12
CA PRO A 10 -32.05 8.60 24.91
C PRO A 10 -31.31 9.77 25.55
N THR A 11 -30.37 9.47 26.43
CA THR A 11 -29.54 10.47 27.10
C THR A 11 -28.90 11.34 26.01
N PRO A 12 -29.02 12.67 26.09
CA PRO A 12 -28.33 13.54 25.14
C PRO A 12 -26.83 13.40 25.42
N THR A 13 -26.10 12.74 24.53
CA THR A 13 -24.65 12.99 24.47
C THR A 13 -24.48 14.42 24.02
N THR A 14 -23.97 15.25 24.92
CA THR A 14 -23.92 16.72 24.86
C THR A 14 -22.98 17.28 23.79
N ASP A 15 -22.70 16.53 22.74
CA ASP A 15 -22.06 16.97 21.51
C ASP A 15 -22.58 16.07 20.40
N GLY A 16 -22.92 16.61 19.23
CA GLY A 16 -23.42 15.86 18.06
C GLY A 16 -22.44 14.84 17.45
N ARG A 17 -21.52 14.28 18.23
CA ARG A 17 -20.63 13.18 17.84
C ARG A 17 -21.38 11.87 17.97
N GLN A 18 -21.63 11.22 16.84
CA GLN A 18 -22.08 9.83 16.86
C GLN A 18 -21.06 8.96 17.61
N PRO A 19 -21.50 8.01 18.44
CA PRO A 19 -20.58 7.10 19.12
C PRO A 19 -19.76 6.34 18.07
N ARG A 20 -18.44 6.27 18.25
CA ARG A 20 -17.56 5.50 17.37
C ARG A 20 -17.90 4.03 17.49
N ARG A 21 -17.93 3.33 16.36
CA ARG A 21 -18.39 1.93 16.29
C ARG A 21 -17.28 1.05 15.74
N HIS A 22 -17.29 -0.20 16.18
CA HIS A 22 -16.50 -1.21 15.50
C HIS A 22 -16.99 -1.37 14.06
N PRO A 23 -16.08 -1.51 13.09
CA PRO A 23 -16.46 -1.81 11.72
C PRO A 23 -17.25 -3.11 11.69
N GLU A 24 -18.30 -3.15 10.87
CA GLU A 24 -19.15 -4.33 10.72
C GLU A 24 -18.34 -5.53 10.20
N ASP A 25 -18.67 -6.71 10.72
CA ASP A 25 -18.14 -7.97 10.21
C ASP A 25 -18.67 -8.21 8.79
N THR A 26 -17.77 -8.36 7.82
CA THR A 26 -18.19 -8.86 6.51
C THR A 26 -18.24 -10.38 6.51
N VAL A 27 -19.10 -10.94 5.66
CA VAL A 27 -19.19 -12.39 5.42
C VAL A 27 -17.88 -12.95 4.81
N GLU A 28 -17.12 -12.10 4.12
CA GLU A 28 -15.84 -12.47 3.52
C GLU A 28 -14.76 -12.71 4.57
N ARG A 29 -14.03 -13.82 4.43
CA ARG A 29 -12.86 -14.12 5.25
C ARG A 29 -11.58 -13.78 4.53
N ARG A 30 -10.54 -13.46 5.30
CA ARG A 30 -9.21 -13.19 4.75
C ARG A 30 -8.38 -14.45 4.59
N ILE A 31 -7.46 -14.41 3.64
CA ILE A 31 -6.37 -15.39 3.57
C ILE A 31 -5.45 -15.18 4.77
N THR A 32 -5.21 -16.24 5.56
CA THR A 32 -4.27 -16.20 6.69
C THR A 32 -2.86 -15.92 6.22
N TRP A 33 -1.99 -15.50 7.14
CA TRP A 33 -0.57 -15.29 6.81
C TRP A 33 0.11 -16.57 6.31
N TRP A 34 -0.21 -17.74 6.89
CA TRP A 34 0.39 -19.00 6.47
C TRP A 34 -0.17 -19.49 5.13
N GLN A 35 -1.44 -19.23 4.80
CA GLN A 35 -1.98 -19.52 3.47
C GLN A 35 -1.28 -18.67 2.40
N ARG A 36 -0.95 -17.41 2.73
CA ARG A 36 -0.11 -16.57 1.85
C ARG A 36 1.30 -17.13 1.72
N ALA A 37 1.93 -17.53 2.83
CA ALA A 37 3.27 -18.12 2.81
C ALA A 37 3.30 -19.40 1.96
N LEU A 38 2.31 -20.28 2.12
CA LEU A 38 2.19 -21.51 1.33
C LEU A 38 2.07 -21.22 -0.17
N ARG A 39 1.26 -20.22 -0.56
CA ARG A 39 1.19 -19.77 -1.96
C ARG A 39 2.53 -19.28 -2.48
N TRP A 40 3.23 -18.46 -1.69
CA TRP A 40 4.56 -17.98 -2.07
C TRP A 40 5.55 -19.13 -2.24
N ILE A 41 5.60 -20.06 -1.29
CA ILE A 41 6.48 -21.22 -1.35
C ILE A 41 6.17 -22.07 -2.59
N ALA A 42 4.90 -22.33 -2.88
CA ALA A 42 4.51 -23.14 -4.03
C ALA A 42 4.92 -22.47 -5.36
N TRP A 43 4.70 -21.17 -5.51
CA TRP A 43 5.11 -20.42 -6.69
C TRP A 43 6.63 -20.30 -6.80
N LEU A 44 7.35 -20.05 -5.70
CA LEU A 44 8.81 -20.00 -5.70
C LEU A 44 9.44 -21.36 -6.00
N ALA A 45 8.85 -22.46 -5.54
CA ALA A 45 9.30 -23.81 -5.87
C ALA A 45 9.15 -24.09 -7.38
N PHE A 46 7.99 -23.77 -7.95
CA PHE A 46 7.79 -23.88 -9.41
C PHE A 46 8.78 -22.99 -10.19
N LEU A 47 8.90 -21.71 -9.83
CA LEU A 47 9.82 -20.79 -10.50
C LEU A 47 11.28 -21.25 -10.37
N GLY A 48 11.68 -21.73 -9.20
CA GLY A 48 13.03 -22.26 -8.96
C GLY A 48 13.32 -23.47 -9.85
N LEU A 49 12.36 -24.38 -10.02
CA LEU A 49 12.46 -25.52 -10.92
C LEU A 49 12.55 -25.09 -12.39
N ALA A 50 11.68 -24.17 -12.81
CA ALA A 50 11.67 -23.64 -14.18
C ALA A 50 12.98 -22.94 -14.55
N VAL A 51 13.56 -22.18 -13.61
CA VAL A 51 14.88 -21.54 -13.82
C VAL A 51 15.99 -22.59 -13.87
N TYR A 52 15.93 -23.60 -12.99
CA TYR A 52 16.95 -24.66 -12.95
C TYR A 52 16.97 -25.51 -14.24
N HIS A 53 15.81 -25.75 -14.86
CA HIS A 53 15.70 -26.48 -16.13
C HIS A 53 15.49 -25.57 -17.37
N SER A 54 15.85 -24.29 -17.26
CA SER A 54 15.64 -23.29 -18.33
C SER A 54 16.28 -23.62 -19.68
N GLN A 55 17.23 -24.57 -19.72
CA GLN A 55 17.85 -25.03 -20.97
C GLN A 55 17.01 -26.08 -21.73
N SER A 56 15.91 -26.57 -21.16
CA SER A 56 15.04 -27.56 -21.80
C SER A 56 13.94 -26.90 -22.63
N VAL A 57 13.63 -27.51 -23.78
CA VAL A 57 12.57 -27.03 -24.71
C VAL A 57 11.16 -27.24 -24.14
N TYR A 58 10.98 -28.20 -23.22
CA TYR A 58 9.68 -28.54 -22.64
C TYR A 58 9.78 -28.71 -21.13
N PHE A 59 8.72 -28.30 -20.42
CA PHE A 59 8.61 -28.59 -18.99
C PHE A 59 8.65 -30.09 -18.72
N SER A 60 9.52 -30.47 -17.79
CA SER A 60 9.58 -31.81 -17.23
C SER A 60 8.30 -32.16 -16.47
N PRO A 61 7.99 -33.45 -16.26
CA PRO A 61 6.86 -33.87 -15.43
C PRO A 61 6.87 -33.25 -14.03
N LEU A 62 8.04 -32.97 -13.48
CA LEU A 62 8.19 -32.41 -12.14
C LEU A 62 7.85 -30.91 -12.10
N GLU A 63 8.18 -30.15 -13.15
CA GLU A 63 7.75 -28.76 -13.32
C GLU A 63 6.23 -28.67 -13.51
N TRP A 64 5.65 -29.57 -14.31
CA TRP A 64 4.19 -29.67 -14.46
C TRP A 64 3.49 -29.96 -13.13
N LEU A 65 4.02 -30.90 -12.33
CA LEU A 65 3.48 -31.19 -11.01
C LEU A 65 3.60 -29.99 -10.06
N ALA A 66 4.73 -29.27 -10.08
CA ALA A 66 4.93 -28.07 -9.28
C ALA A 66 3.97 -26.94 -9.68
N LEU A 67 3.75 -26.74 -10.98
CA LEU A 67 2.79 -25.78 -11.51
C LEU A 67 1.36 -26.11 -11.08
N ILE A 68 0.93 -27.37 -11.26
CA ILE A 68 -0.39 -27.84 -10.84
C ILE A 68 -0.58 -27.63 -9.33
N ALA A 69 0.42 -27.96 -8.52
CA ALA A 69 0.38 -27.74 -7.08
C ALA A 69 0.24 -26.25 -6.73
N ALA A 70 1.02 -25.37 -7.38
CA ALA A 70 0.94 -23.92 -7.16
C ALA A 70 -0.44 -23.34 -7.51
N ILE A 71 -1.04 -23.79 -8.62
CA ILE A 71 -2.40 -23.41 -9.04
C ILE A 71 -3.43 -23.94 -8.03
N ALA A 72 -3.39 -25.24 -7.69
CA ALA A 72 -4.33 -25.87 -6.77
C ALA A 72 -4.30 -25.23 -5.39
N ILE A 73 -3.10 -24.97 -4.84
CA ILE A 73 -2.92 -24.25 -3.57
C ILE A 73 -3.48 -22.83 -3.66
N SER A 74 -3.26 -22.13 -4.78
CA SER A 74 -3.77 -20.77 -4.98
C SER A 74 -5.30 -20.76 -5.02
N ILE A 75 -5.93 -21.67 -5.77
CA ILE A 75 -7.38 -21.83 -5.84
C ILE A 75 -7.94 -22.16 -4.46
N TRP A 76 -7.36 -23.14 -3.76
CA TRP A 76 -7.81 -23.52 -2.42
C TRP A 76 -7.74 -22.37 -1.41
N CYS A 77 -6.65 -21.61 -1.40
CA CYS A 77 -6.51 -20.45 -0.52
C CYS A 77 -7.56 -19.36 -0.79
N MET A 78 -7.96 -19.18 -2.06
CA MET A 78 -9.01 -18.21 -2.45
C MET A 78 -10.41 -18.74 -2.17
N ALA A 79 -10.65 -20.03 -2.40
CA ALA A 79 -11.96 -20.67 -2.22
C ALA A 79 -12.29 -20.91 -0.74
N LYS A 80 -11.29 -21.17 0.11
CA LYS A 80 -11.44 -21.40 1.55
C LYS A 80 -10.46 -20.55 2.35
N PRO A 81 -10.69 -19.23 2.44
CA PRO A 81 -9.90 -18.36 3.30
C PRO A 81 -10.15 -18.71 4.78
N LEU A 82 -9.08 -19.04 5.51
CA LEU A 82 -9.14 -19.52 6.89
C LEU A 82 -8.86 -18.42 7.93
N GLY A 83 -8.73 -17.17 7.49
CA GLY A 83 -8.49 -16.03 8.36
C GLY A 83 -9.77 -15.46 8.95
N GLY A 84 -9.58 -14.43 9.79
CA GLY A 84 -10.69 -13.69 10.39
C GLY A 84 -11.53 -12.93 9.35
N PRO A 85 -12.66 -12.35 9.82
CA PRO A 85 -13.54 -11.55 8.97
C PRO A 85 -12.79 -10.37 8.33
N LYS A 86 -13.19 -10.02 7.12
CA LYS A 86 -12.60 -8.92 6.38
C LYS A 86 -13.29 -7.62 6.74
N TYR A 87 -12.69 -6.84 7.61
CA TYR A 87 -13.20 -5.48 7.89
C TYR A 87 -12.97 -4.51 6.74
N GLU A 88 -13.84 -3.50 6.63
CA GLU A 88 -13.64 -2.36 5.73
C GLU A 88 -13.86 -1.04 6.47
N LEU A 89 -12.84 -0.18 6.46
CA LEU A 89 -12.89 1.16 7.07
C LEU A 89 -13.40 2.17 6.03
N ARG A 90 -14.70 2.14 5.76
CA ARG A 90 -15.36 3.04 4.79
C ARG A 90 -15.78 4.37 5.40
N GLU A 91 -16.03 4.40 6.71
CA GLU A 91 -16.59 5.56 7.40
C GLU A 91 -15.63 6.12 8.46
N PRO A 92 -15.60 7.45 8.65
CA PRO A 92 -14.81 8.09 9.70
C PRO A 92 -15.15 7.63 11.11
N THR A 93 -16.38 7.18 11.33
CA THR A 93 -16.92 6.67 12.61
C THR A 93 -16.34 5.30 12.99
N HIS A 94 -15.76 4.56 12.03
CA HIS A 94 -15.13 3.24 12.22
C HIS A 94 -13.64 3.33 12.56
N LEU A 95 -13.06 4.53 12.63
CA LEU A 95 -11.68 4.74 13.03
C LEU A 95 -11.51 4.52 14.52
N LEU A 96 -11.14 3.29 14.88
CA LEU A 96 -10.81 2.88 16.24
C LEU A 96 -9.50 2.10 16.27
N GLY A 97 -8.74 2.28 17.34
CA GLY A 97 -7.49 1.57 17.60
C GLY A 97 -6.27 2.22 16.96
N ALA A 98 -5.16 1.48 16.92
CA ALA A 98 -3.87 1.97 16.45
C ALA A 98 -3.70 1.83 14.93
N PHE A 99 -3.10 2.85 14.33
CA PHE A 99 -2.87 2.99 12.90
C PHE A 99 -1.38 3.23 12.62
N VAL A 100 -0.85 2.50 11.64
CA VAL A 100 0.58 2.50 11.29
C VAL A 100 0.79 2.54 9.79
N SER A 101 1.73 3.36 9.33
CA SER A 101 2.21 3.33 7.95
C SER A 101 3.04 2.08 7.71
N ARG A 102 2.79 1.34 6.62
CA ARG A 102 3.58 0.15 6.29
C ARG A 102 4.17 0.21 4.89
N THR A 103 5.45 -0.09 4.83
CA THR A 103 6.17 -0.39 3.59
C THR A 103 5.85 -1.79 3.11
N SER A 104 5.53 -1.94 1.82
CA SER A 104 5.34 -3.26 1.21
C SER A 104 6.70 -3.82 0.79
N TRP A 105 7.38 -4.52 1.70
CA TRP A 105 8.71 -5.08 1.43
C TRP A 105 8.75 -6.04 0.23
N GLY A 106 7.67 -6.78 -0.03
CA GLY A 106 7.57 -7.62 -1.24
C GLY A 106 7.64 -6.80 -2.53
N LEU A 107 6.95 -5.65 -2.59
CA LEU A 107 7.01 -4.76 -3.75
C LEU A 107 8.34 -4.00 -3.83
N VAL A 108 8.98 -3.71 -2.69
CA VAL A 108 10.35 -3.15 -2.66
C VAL A 108 11.34 -4.15 -3.25
N LEU A 109 11.29 -5.41 -2.82
CA LEU A 109 12.16 -6.47 -3.36
C LEU A 109 11.91 -6.66 -4.86
N PHE A 110 10.65 -6.70 -5.28
CA PHE A 110 10.30 -6.83 -6.70
C PHE A 110 10.81 -5.64 -7.52
N GLY A 111 10.60 -4.39 -7.06
CA GLY A 111 11.15 -3.20 -7.70
C GLY A 111 12.69 -3.22 -7.74
N GLY A 112 13.32 -3.72 -6.69
CA GLY A 112 14.78 -3.92 -6.62
C GLY A 112 15.30 -4.87 -7.69
N LEU A 113 14.65 -6.04 -7.85
CA LEU A 113 15.00 -7.02 -8.88
C LEU A 113 14.85 -6.45 -10.30
N LEU A 114 13.75 -5.74 -10.57
CA LEU A 114 13.54 -5.07 -11.87
C LEU A 114 14.62 -4.03 -12.14
N THR A 115 14.98 -3.23 -11.13
CA THR A 115 16.02 -2.21 -11.24
C THR A 115 17.39 -2.83 -11.51
N LEU A 116 17.73 -3.93 -10.83
CA LEU A 116 18.97 -4.68 -11.07
C LEU A 116 19.02 -5.24 -12.50
N GLY A 117 17.91 -5.79 -13.00
CA GLY A 117 17.78 -6.21 -14.39
C GLY A 117 18.01 -5.06 -15.38
N GLY A 118 17.39 -3.90 -15.10
CA GLY A 118 17.58 -2.67 -15.86
C GLY A 118 19.03 -2.18 -15.90
N ILE A 119 19.71 -2.18 -14.76
CA ILE A 119 21.13 -1.80 -14.66
C ILE A 119 22.00 -2.79 -15.45
N ALA A 120 21.74 -4.09 -15.33
CA ALA A 120 22.48 -5.11 -16.06
C ALA A 120 22.33 -4.93 -17.59
N GLY A 121 21.10 -4.72 -18.08
CA GLY A 121 20.85 -4.43 -19.50
C GLY A 121 21.53 -3.14 -19.97
N SER A 122 21.51 -2.09 -19.13
CA SER A 122 22.22 -0.82 -19.42
C SER A 122 23.72 -1.03 -19.57
N MET A 123 24.33 -1.77 -18.65
CA MET A 123 25.78 -2.02 -18.63
C MET A 123 26.21 -2.89 -19.81
N ALA A 124 25.41 -3.89 -20.19
CA ALA A 124 25.63 -4.69 -21.38
C ALA A 124 25.62 -3.81 -22.65
N ALA A 125 24.61 -2.94 -22.78
CA ALA A 125 24.51 -2.03 -23.91
C ALA A 125 25.70 -1.07 -23.99
N ILE A 126 26.09 -0.46 -22.87
CA ILE A 126 27.26 0.44 -22.81
C ILE A 126 28.55 -0.31 -23.16
N TYR A 127 28.72 -1.52 -22.64
CA TYR A 127 29.91 -2.34 -22.92
C TYR A 127 30.02 -2.70 -24.40
N ASP A 128 28.93 -3.16 -25.03
CA ASP A 128 28.97 -3.58 -26.43
C ASP A 128 29.07 -2.40 -27.40
N VAL A 129 28.46 -1.25 -27.08
CA VAL A 129 28.66 -0.01 -27.83
C VAL A 129 30.10 0.50 -27.70
N SER A 130 30.66 0.50 -26.49
CA SER A 130 32.03 0.99 -26.26
C SER A 130 33.12 0.09 -26.83
N THR A 131 32.83 -1.19 -27.03
CA THR A 131 33.75 -2.15 -27.66
C THR A 131 33.51 -2.32 -29.16
N GLY A 132 32.54 -1.60 -29.73
CA GLY A 132 32.20 -1.65 -31.16
C GLY A 132 31.51 -2.95 -31.59
N ARG A 133 30.98 -3.72 -30.64
CA ARG A 133 30.21 -4.96 -30.88
C ARG A 133 28.77 -4.71 -31.30
N ALA A 134 28.23 -3.56 -30.93
CA ALA A 134 26.90 -3.13 -31.31
C ALA A 134 26.86 -1.63 -31.63
N THR A 135 25.95 -1.21 -32.49
CA THR A 135 25.66 0.21 -32.71
C THR A 135 24.52 0.69 -31.79
N VAL A 136 24.46 2.00 -31.54
CA VAL A 136 23.33 2.59 -30.79
C VAL A 136 21.98 2.31 -31.48
N SER A 137 21.96 2.25 -32.81
CA SER A 137 20.77 1.92 -33.60
C SER A 137 20.30 0.48 -33.36
N GLU A 138 21.23 -0.47 -33.26
CA GLU A 138 20.90 -1.87 -32.95
C GLU A 138 20.30 -2.01 -31.56
N VAL A 139 20.83 -1.30 -30.55
CA VAL A 139 20.28 -1.29 -29.19
C VAL A 139 18.84 -0.78 -29.16
N PHE A 140 18.53 0.30 -29.88
CA PHE A 140 17.15 0.82 -29.95
C PHE A 140 16.21 -0.07 -30.76
N THR A 141 16.71 -0.73 -31.81
CA THR A 141 15.93 -1.70 -32.61
C THR A 141 15.54 -2.89 -31.74
N ASP A 142 16.47 -3.39 -30.94
CA ASP A 142 16.27 -4.50 -30.01
C ASP A 142 15.23 -4.18 -28.92
N ILE A 143 15.30 -2.98 -28.34
CA ILE A 143 14.27 -2.45 -27.42
C ILE A 143 12.89 -2.38 -28.10
N GLY A 144 12.85 -1.96 -29.37
CA GLY A 144 11.62 -1.87 -30.16
C GLY A 144 10.98 -3.23 -30.40
N VAL A 145 11.77 -4.21 -30.85
CA VAL A 145 11.34 -5.60 -31.08
C VAL A 145 10.82 -6.23 -29.78
N PHE A 146 11.47 -5.97 -28.64
CA PHE A 146 10.99 -6.45 -27.35
C PHE A 146 9.62 -5.88 -26.97
N ILE A 147 9.42 -4.57 -27.13
CA ILE A 147 8.14 -3.90 -26.82
C ILE A 147 7.04 -4.39 -27.75
N GLU A 148 7.33 -4.48 -29.05
CA GLU A 148 6.41 -4.99 -30.06
C GLU A 148 6.04 -6.45 -29.76
N GLY A 149 7.01 -7.26 -29.38
CA GLY A 149 6.77 -8.66 -29.06
C GLY A 149 5.84 -8.86 -27.87
N TRP A 150 6.08 -8.15 -26.77
CA TRP A 150 5.17 -8.18 -25.61
C TRP A 150 3.77 -7.64 -25.93
N LEU A 151 3.65 -6.59 -26.76
CA LEU A 151 2.35 -6.06 -27.20
C LEU A 151 1.61 -7.07 -28.09
N ALA A 152 2.32 -7.70 -29.03
CA ALA A 152 1.76 -8.71 -29.91
C ALA A 152 1.30 -9.94 -29.13
N GLU A 153 2.08 -10.43 -28.17
CA GLU A 153 1.72 -11.59 -27.35
C GLU A 153 0.50 -11.31 -26.45
N MET A 154 0.35 -10.09 -25.93
CA MET A 154 -0.83 -9.69 -25.15
C MET A 154 -2.11 -9.54 -26.00
N ILE A 155 -1.99 -9.14 -27.27
CA ILE A 155 -3.13 -8.83 -28.15
C ILE A 155 -3.51 -10.05 -29.02
N ALA A 156 -2.51 -10.80 -29.46
CA ALA A 156 -2.61 -11.93 -30.37
C ALA A 156 -1.58 -13.01 -30.00
N PRO A 157 -1.89 -13.91 -29.06
CA PRO A 157 -0.96 -14.92 -28.53
C PRO A 157 -0.51 -16.01 -29.54
N THR A 158 -0.95 -15.91 -30.81
CA THR A 158 -0.51 -16.78 -31.92
C THR A 158 0.52 -16.10 -32.83
N TYR A 159 0.89 -14.84 -32.56
CA TYR A 159 1.93 -14.14 -33.29
C TYR A 159 3.29 -14.52 -32.72
N ASP A 160 4.14 -15.11 -33.57
CA ASP A 160 5.52 -15.44 -33.22
C ASP A 160 6.34 -14.14 -33.26
N ALA A 161 6.25 -13.38 -32.18
CA ALA A 161 7.17 -12.30 -31.96
C ALA A 161 8.53 -12.91 -31.65
N GLU A 162 9.55 -12.59 -32.44
CA GLU A 162 10.95 -13.05 -32.32
C GLU A 162 11.63 -12.56 -31.02
N LEU A 163 10.97 -12.66 -29.87
CA LEU A 163 11.46 -12.33 -28.53
C LEU A 163 12.72 -13.14 -28.19
N GLU A 164 12.90 -14.31 -28.78
CA GLU A 164 14.12 -15.12 -28.66
C GLU A 164 15.36 -14.46 -29.29
N ASN A 165 15.18 -13.56 -30.26
CA ASN A 165 16.26 -12.80 -30.89
C ASN A 165 16.60 -11.51 -30.15
N THR A 166 15.87 -11.18 -29.07
CA THR A 166 16.10 -9.94 -28.32
C THR A 166 17.32 -10.07 -27.42
N HIS A 167 18.29 -9.18 -27.56
CA HIS A 167 19.48 -9.15 -26.71
C HIS A 167 19.17 -8.61 -25.30
N ALA A 168 20.13 -8.82 -24.37
CA ALA A 168 19.99 -8.38 -22.97
C ALA A 168 19.79 -6.85 -22.80
N TYR A 169 20.00 -6.05 -23.85
CA TYR A 169 19.78 -4.61 -23.85
C TYR A 169 18.33 -4.23 -23.59
N ALA A 170 17.37 -5.06 -24.01
CA ALA A 170 15.95 -4.85 -23.75
C ALA A 170 15.61 -4.80 -22.25
N LEU A 171 16.43 -5.42 -21.39
CA LEU A 171 16.26 -5.33 -19.93
C LEU A 171 16.37 -3.89 -19.43
N PHE A 172 17.03 -2.97 -20.14
CA PHE A 172 17.05 -1.53 -19.83
C PHE A 172 15.65 -0.96 -19.57
N ILE A 173 14.64 -1.44 -20.29
CA ILE A 173 13.23 -1.01 -20.13
C ILE A 173 12.74 -1.23 -18.70
N LEU A 174 13.28 -2.22 -17.97
CA LEU A 174 12.90 -2.55 -16.59
C LEU A 174 13.37 -1.50 -15.57
N LEU A 175 14.31 -0.62 -15.94
CA LEU A 175 14.87 0.38 -15.04
C LEU A 175 13.82 1.41 -14.61
N ILE A 176 13.00 1.91 -15.53
CA ILE A 176 11.93 2.88 -15.24
C ILE A 176 10.85 2.28 -14.31
N PRO A 177 10.20 1.14 -14.63
CA PRO A 177 9.19 0.56 -13.74
C PRO A 177 9.80 0.06 -12.42
N GLY A 178 11.05 -0.42 -12.43
CA GLY A 178 11.78 -0.82 -11.23
C GLY A 178 11.98 0.36 -10.26
N LEU A 179 12.53 1.46 -10.75
CA LEU A 179 12.73 2.68 -9.96
C LEU A 179 11.42 3.29 -9.49
N LEU A 180 10.39 3.30 -10.35
CA LEU A 180 9.06 3.80 -9.98
C LEU A 180 8.45 2.97 -8.85
N LEU A 181 8.53 1.64 -8.93
CA LEU A 181 8.08 0.74 -7.88
C LEU A 181 8.86 0.96 -6.59
N LEU A 182 10.18 1.06 -6.65
CA LEU A 182 11.01 1.36 -5.47
C LEU A 182 10.59 2.69 -4.83
N PHE A 183 10.51 3.76 -5.63
CA PHE A 183 10.17 5.10 -5.16
C PHE A 183 8.81 5.10 -4.44
N ILE A 184 7.75 4.65 -5.09
CA ILE A 184 6.39 4.66 -4.53
C ILE A 184 6.28 3.78 -3.27
N ASN A 185 7.02 2.66 -3.20
CA ASN A 185 6.95 1.78 -2.05
C ASN A 185 7.85 2.22 -0.89
N LEU A 186 8.91 3.01 -1.14
CA LEU A 186 9.81 3.54 -0.12
C LEU A 186 9.36 4.89 0.46
N VAL A 187 8.50 5.65 -0.23
CA VAL A 187 7.95 6.91 0.32
C VAL A 187 7.43 6.76 1.76
N PRO A 188 6.63 5.73 2.12
CA PRO A 188 6.15 5.55 3.49
C PRO A 188 7.25 5.19 4.50
N PHE A 189 8.39 4.67 4.05
CA PHE A 189 9.55 4.43 4.91
C PHE A 189 10.21 5.75 5.33
N PHE A 190 10.33 6.70 4.40
CA PHE A 190 10.96 7.99 4.67
C PHE A 190 9.98 9.05 5.21
N LYS A 191 8.69 8.95 4.88
CA LYS A 191 7.62 9.90 5.25
C LYS A 191 6.53 9.28 6.13
N GLY A 192 6.88 8.23 6.88
CA GLY A 192 5.92 7.39 7.61
C GLY A 192 5.19 8.05 8.78
N GLY A 193 5.64 9.23 9.23
CA GLY A 193 5.07 9.92 10.39
C GLY A 193 5.10 9.08 11.67
N MET A 194 4.40 9.54 12.69
CA MET A 194 4.19 8.82 13.94
C MET A 194 2.93 7.94 13.85
N GLU A 195 3.00 6.74 14.41
CA GLU A 195 1.78 5.94 14.62
C GLU A 195 0.78 6.74 15.45
N PHE A 196 -0.51 6.61 15.15
CA PHE A 196 -1.57 7.26 15.92
C PHE A 196 -2.62 6.25 16.35
N GLN A 197 -3.26 6.52 17.48
CA GLN A 197 -4.34 5.72 18.04
C GLN A 197 -5.59 6.59 18.18
N VAL A 198 -6.72 6.06 17.73
CA VAL A 198 -8.02 6.71 17.87
C VAL A 198 -8.82 5.99 18.96
N HIS A 199 -9.22 6.74 19.99
CA HIS A 199 -9.94 6.23 21.16
C HIS A 199 -11.46 6.26 20.96
N PRO A 200 -12.27 5.59 21.80
CA PRO A 200 -13.74 5.59 21.64
C PRO A 200 -14.39 6.97 21.79
N ASP A 201 -13.77 7.86 22.56
CA ASP A 201 -14.31 9.15 23.03
C ASP A 201 -14.17 10.31 22.03
N GLY A 202 -13.30 10.19 21.04
CA GLY A 202 -12.95 11.35 20.22
C GLY A 202 -11.46 11.55 20.06
N LEU A 203 -10.69 11.16 21.07
CA LEU A 203 -9.30 11.57 21.22
C LEU A 203 -8.37 10.80 20.29
N VAL A 204 -7.30 11.48 19.91
CA VAL A 204 -6.20 10.93 19.15
C VAL A 204 -4.97 10.95 20.05
N SER A 205 -4.23 9.85 20.07
CA SER A 205 -2.90 9.78 20.69
C SER A 205 -1.86 9.47 19.63
N VAL A 206 -0.65 9.97 19.81
CA VAL A 206 0.50 9.69 18.95
C VAL A 206 1.52 8.84 19.70
N ARG A 207 2.20 7.98 18.95
CA ARG A 207 3.25 7.13 19.50
C ARG A 207 4.47 7.96 19.84
N SER A 208 4.85 7.96 21.11
CA SER A 208 6.06 8.62 21.62
C SER A 208 6.94 7.57 22.29
N GLY A 209 7.89 7.01 21.54
CA GLY A 209 8.69 5.88 22.00
C GLY A 209 7.83 4.63 22.23
N GLU A 210 7.83 4.12 23.46
CA GLU A 210 7.04 2.94 23.85
C GLU A 210 5.60 3.26 24.29
N ASP A 211 5.30 4.54 24.53
CA ASP A 211 4.04 5.01 25.08
C ASP A 211 3.18 5.76 24.06
N TRP A 212 1.93 6.02 24.46
CA TRP A 212 0.97 6.82 23.71
C TRP A 212 0.78 8.17 24.40
N ALA A 213 1.19 9.25 23.73
CA ALA A 213 0.97 10.61 24.20
C ALA A 213 -0.32 11.18 23.59
N PRO A 214 -1.19 11.86 24.36
CA PRO A 214 -2.36 12.50 23.80
C PRO A 214 -1.95 13.58 22.79
N LEU A 215 -2.60 13.61 21.62
CA LEU A 215 -2.44 14.68 20.65
C LEU A 215 -3.30 15.86 21.10
N LEU A 216 -2.67 16.88 21.66
CA LEU A 216 -3.34 18.09 22.10
C LEU A 216 -3.49 19.04 20.90
N GLU A 217 -4.57 18.90 20.13
CA GLU A 217 -4.71 19.61 18.85
C GLU A 217 -4.64 21.13 19.02
N TYR A 218 -5.07 21.65 20.17
CA TYR A 218 -5.06 23.07 20.48
C TYR A 218 -3.64 23.67 20.62
N GLU A 219 -2.59 22.88 20.77
CA GLU A 219 -1.23 23.38 20.83
C GLU A 219 -0.66 23.77 19.45
N TYR A 220 -1.38 23.44 18.38
CA TYR A 220 -0.95 23.65 17.00
C TYR A 220 -1.73 24.80 16.34
N ALA A 221 -1.02 25.61 15.56
CA ALA A 221 -1.59 26.77 14.86
C ALA A 221 -2.19 26.37 13.50
N THR A 222 -1.56 25.42 12.81
CA THR A 222 -1.96 25.00 11.47
C THR A 222 -1.85 23.49 11.34
N VAL A 223 -2.87 22.88 10.73
CA VAL A 223 -2.90 21.45 10.41
C VAL A 223 -3.14 21.31 8.91
N ALA A 224 -2.25 20.63 8.20
CA ALA A 224 -2.35 20.44 6.75
C ALA A 224 -2.21 18.96 6.39
N ALA A 225 -3.11 18.48 5.53
CA ALA A 225 -3.08 17.14 4.95
C ALA A 225 -2.84 17.24 3.44
N ASP A 226 -1.85 16.51 2.93
CA ASP A 226 -1.48 16.51 1.50
C ASP A 226 -1.90 15.23 0.76
N GLY A 227 -2.60 14.31 1.46
CA GLY A 227 -2.97 12.99 0.96
C GLY A 227 -1.93 11.90 1.24
N THR A 228 -0.72 12.27 1.67
CA THR A 228 0.33 11.34 2.11
C THR A 228 0.57 11.41 3.62
N THR A 229 0.57 12.61 4.19
CA THR A 229 0.70 12.86 5.63
C THR A 229 -0.23 13.98 6.09
N ILE A 230 -0.46 14.03 7.40
CA ILE A 230 -1.16 15.10 8.10
C ILE A 230 -0.16 15.75 9.06
N THR A 231 0.16 17.01 8.82
CA THR A 231 1.19 17.76 9.54
C THR A 231 0.56 18.78 10.45
N PHE A 232 0.84 18.67 11.75
CA PHE A 232 0.44 19.58 12.82
C PHE A 232 1.62 20.52 13.10
N THR A 233 1.47 21.78 12.69
CA THR A 233 2.50 22.81 12.78
C THR A 233 2.23 23.71 13.99
N PRO A 234 3.19 23.82 14.93
CA PRO A 234 3.06 24.64 16.13
C PRO A 234 3.18 26.14 15.80
N PRO A 235 2.69 27.04 16.69
CA PRO A 235 3.10 28.44 16.65
C PRO A 235 4.59 28.61 17.00
N PRO A 236 5.21 29.76 16.70
CA PRO A 236 6.60 30.05 17.09
C PRO A 236 6.81 29.88 18.60
N GLY A 237 7.78 29.06 19.00
CA GLY A 237 8.05 28.75 20.41
C GLY A 237 7.13 27.68 21.03
N GLY A 238 6.27 27.04 20.23
CA GLY A 238 5.40 25.94 20.64
C GLY A 238 6.09 24.55 20.68
N PRO A 239 5.30 23.47 20.81
CA PRO A 239 5.82 22.08 20.82
C PRO A 239 6.42 21.68 19.46
N PRO A 240 7.13 20.54 19.34
CA PRO A 240 7.64 20.06 18.05
C PRO A 240 6.51 19.74 17.06
N THR A 241 6.83 19.83 15.76
CA THR A 241 5.89 19.45 14.68
C THR A 241 5.53 17.97 14.77
N VAL A 242 4.24 17.66 14.64
CA VAL A 242 3.73 16.29 14.64
C VAL A 242 3.27 15.92 13.23
N VAL A 243 3.78 14.81 12.70
CA VAL A 243 3.41 14.29 11.38
C VAL A 243 2.74 12.95 11.55
N LEU A 244 1.50 12.81 11.09
CA LEU A 244 0.77 11.55 11.05
C LEU A 244 0.76 11.01 9.62
N PRO A 245 0.85 9.69 9.40
CA PRO A 245 0.69 9.14 8.07
C PRO A 245 -0.76 9.17 7.62
N GLN A 246 -0.96 9.30 6.31
CA GLN A 246 -2.26 9.29 5.67
C GLN A 246 -2.32 8.30 4.50
N ASP A 247 -1.24 8.13 3.75
CA ASP A 247 -1.11 7.07 2.76
C ASP A 247 -0.55 5.78 3.37
N ARG A 248 -0.99 4.63 2.83
CA ARG A 248 -0.55 3.28 3.22
C ARG A 248 -0.60 3.05 4.73
N VAL A 249 -1.60 3.64 5.37
CA VAL A 249 -1.92 3.45 6.79
C VAL A 249 -2.74 2.19 6.95
N PHE A 250 -2.41 1.38 7.95
CA PHE A 250 -3.12 0.16 8.29
C PHE A 250 -3.57 0.18 9.73
N SER A 251 -4.80 -0.26 9.99
CA SER A 251 -5.23 -0.59 11.36
C SER A 251 -4.43 -1.79 11.86
N ARG A 252 -3.81 -1.69 13.04
CA ARG A 252 -3.11 -2.82 13.68
C ARG A 252 -4.10 -3.89 14.13
N GLN A 253 -5.24 -3.48 14.66
CA GLN A 253 -6.28 -4.38 15.15
C GLN A 253 -6.95 -5.12 13.99
N TYR A 254 -7.36 -4.38 12.96
CA TYR A 254 -8.14 -4.95 11.88
C TYR A 254 -7.31 -5.30 10.66
N GLY A 255 -6.00 -5.03 10.59
CA GLY A 255 -5.13 -5.40 9.47
C GLY A 255 -5.59 -4.90 8.09
N VAL A 256 -6.33 -3.79 8.03
CA VAL A 256 -6.89 -3.21 6.80
C VAL A 256 -6.31 -1.85 6.53
N ARG A 257 -6.17 -1.55 5.23
CA ARG A 257 -5.74 -0.24 4.77
C ARG A 257 -6.82 0.78 5.08
N LEU A 258 -6.42 1.85 5.77
CA LEU A 258 -7.21 3.05 5.91
C LEU A 258 -7.08 3.87 4.62
N GLN A 259 -8.20 4.27 4.04
CA GLN A 259 -8.20 5.13 2.87
C GLN A 259 -7.88 6.56 3.26
N ALA A 260 -7.01 7.23 2.50
CA ALA A 260 -6.59 8.61 2.78
C ALA A 260 -7.77 9.58 2.90
N LYS A 261 -8.84 9.37 2.10
CA LYS A 261 -10.07 10.17 2.18
C LYS A 261 -10.85 10.01 3.48
N VAL A 262 -10.88 8.79 4.04
CA VAL A 262 -11.59 8.51 5.29
C VAL A 262 -10.82 9.13 6.46
N SER A 263 -9.49 9.05 6.41
CA SER A 263 -8.60 9.75 7.35
C SER A 263 -8.78 11.28 7.27
N ALA A 264 -8.75 11.86 6.06
CA ALA A 264 -8.94 13.29 5.86
C ALA A 264 -10.26 13.78 6.44
N GLU A 265 -11.35 13.12 6.08
CA GLU A 265 -12.70 13.47 6.54
C GLU A 265 -12.83 13.38 8.07
N PHE A 266 -12.21 12.36 8.69
CA PHE A 266 -12.15 12.24 10.13
C PHE A 266 -11.46 13.43 10.79
N PHE A 267 -10.25 13.77 10.35
CA PHE A 267 -9.49 14.88 10.95
C PHE A 267 -10.15 16.23 10.68
N ARG A 268 -10.78 16.44 9.51
CA ARG A 268 -11.59 17.64 9.25
C ARG A 268 -12.71 17.81 10.26
N ARG A 269 -13.50 16.75 10.50
CA ARG A 269 -14.61 16.78 11.49
C ARG A 269 -14.10 16.98 12.91
N LEU A 270 -12.99 16.33 13.26
CA LEU A 270 -12.35 16.47 14.56
C LEU A 270 -11.93 17.92 14.80
N LEU A 271 -11.18 18.52 13.86
CA LEU A 271 -10.64 19.87 13.97
C LEU A 271 -11.74 20.93 13.94
N ALA A 272 -12.73 20.80 13.04
CA ALA A 272 -13.90 21.68 13.02
C ALA A 272 -14.67 21.64 14.35
N GLY A 273 -14.86 20.44 14.92
CA GLY A 273 -15.45 20.27 16.25
C GLY A 273 -14.59 20.78 17.41
N ARG A 274 -13.35 21.22 17.15
CA ARG A 274 -12.45 21.86 18.12
C ARG A 274 -12.27 23.36 17.84
N GLY A 275 -13.02 23.93 16.90
CA GLY A 275 -13.00 25.37 16.59
C GLY A 275 -11.91 25.79 15.59
N PHE A 276 -11.27 24.85 14.89
CA PHE A 276 -10.41 25.19 13.76
C PHE A 276 -11.25 25.63 12.56
N ASN A 277 -10.76 26.62 11.82
CA ASN A 277 -11.31 26.99 10.52
C ASN A 277 -10.70 26.09 9.45
N VAL A 278 -11.51 25.23 8.83
CA VAL A 278 -11.08 24.34 7.74
C VAL A 278 -11.27 25.06 6.42
N ASP A 279 -10.18 25.32 5.71
CA ASP A 279 -10.21 25.97 4.42
C ASP A 279 -10.90 25.08 3.39
N SER A 280 -12.08 25.51 2.94
CA SER A 280 -12.89 24.80 1.96
C SER A 280 -12.33 24.87 0.54
N GLU A 281 -11.52 25.88 0.21
CA GLU A 281 -10.98 26.07 -1.14
C GLU A 281 -9.80 25.14 -1.42
N SER A 282 -8.95 24.86 -0.42
CA SER A 282 -7.84 23.90 -0.53
C SER A 282 -8.24 22.44 -0.24
N ALA A 283 -9.46 22.21 0.23
CA ALA A 283 -9.91 20.89 0.64
C ALA A 283 -10.33 20.01 -0.55
N THR A 284 -9.61 18.90 -0.77
CA THR A 284 -10.03 17.83 -1.67
C THR A 284 -10.59 16.65 -0.87
N SER A 285 -10.89 15.52 -1.54
CA SER A 285 -11.30 14.30 -0.84
C SER A 285 -10.24 13.76 0.13
N SER A 286 -8.95 14.07 -0.07
CA SER A 286 -7.83 13.56 0.73
C SER A 286 -6.89 14.64 1.26
N SER A 287 -7.03 15.91 0.86
CA SER A 287 -6.21 17.02 1.35
C SER A 287 -7.08 18.07 2.04
N PHE A 288 -6.52 18.80 2.99
CA PHE A 288 -7.16 19.96 3.61
C PHE A 288 -6.13 20.82 4.34
N THR A 289 -6.46 22.08 4.57
CA THR A 289 -5.74 22.93 5.52
C THR A 289 -6.72 23.42 6.58
N ALA A 290 -6.31 23.40 7.85
CA ALA A 290 -7.09 23.90 8.96
C ALA A 290 -6.23 24.81 9.82
N THR A 291 -6.75 25.99 10.16
CA THR A 291 -6.03 26.98 10.96
C THR A 291 -6.82 27.31 12.21
N ARG A 292 -6.10 27.53 13.30
CA ARG A 292 -6.70 28.07 14.51
C ARG A 292 -6.94 29.58 14.32
N PRO A 293 -8.12 30.11 14.69
CA PRO A 293 -8.38 31.55 14.67
C PRO A 293 -7.52 32.31 15.70
#